data_AF-A0AAD6CCL7-F1
#
_entry.id   AF-A0AAD6CCL7-F1
#
_cell.length_a   1.000
_cell.length_b   1.000
_cell.length_c   1.000
_cell.angle_alpha   90.00
_cell.angle_beta   90.00
_cell.angle_gamma   90.00
#
_symmetry.space_group_name_H-M   'P 1'
#
loop_
_entity.id
_entity.type
_entity.pdbx_description
1 polymer ?
#
loop_
_entity_poly.entity_id
_entity_poly.type
_entity_poly.pdbx_seq_one_letter_code
_entity_poly.pdbx_strand_id
1 'polypeptide(L)'
;MKSHNDIPLKLLEIRLLYILVNIDACDHPHAPPRFGAVTPLFQGIAVVGFNIQLSESVYSTPLFCSVFDHLDDISSPGTSTETGTLDFSGLVAHLNEYAIYQYSGSLTTPPCTEGVAWYVSAEPLALDVRSYNRIKRVLKFNSRYTQNALGRDNLLEIAAAMLN
;
A
#
# COMPACT_ATOMS: atom_id res chain seq x y z
N MET A 1 37.31 19.88 6.01
CA MET A 1 36.65 18.57 5.78
C MET A 1 35.46 18.47 6.72
N LYS A 2 34.25 18.79 6.25
CA LYS A 2 33.02 18.53 7.02
C LYS A 2 32.48 17.18 6.55
N SER A 3 32.47 16.22 7.47
CA SER A 3 31.77 14.96 7.33
C SER A 3 30.27 15.24 7.28
N HIS A 4 29.64 15.02 6.13
CA HIS A 4 28.20 14.94 5.97
C HIS A 4 27.90 13.52 5.53
N ASN A 5 27.63 12.63 6.50
CA ASN A 5 27.00 11.34 6.27
C ASN A 5 26.30 10.95 7.56
N ASP A 6 25.13 11.56 7.78
CA ASP A 6 24.11 11.09 8.72
C ASP A 6 22.77 11.57 8.15
N ILE A 7 22.30 10.89 7.10
CA ILE A 7 20.90 10.93 6.72
C ILE A 7 20.24 9.79 7.50
N PRO A 8 19.43 10.05 8.52
CA PRO A 8 18.76 8.98 9.23
C PRO A 8 17.81 8.30 8.24
N LEU A 9 17.90 6.97 8.16
CA LEU A 9 16.91 6.06 7.55
C LEU A 9 15.55 6.27 8.23
N LYS A 10 14.90 7.39 7.93
CA LYS A 10 13.47 7.54 8.16
C LYS A 10 12.81 6.60 7.18
N LEU A 11 11.97 5.68 7.69
CA LEU A 11 11.01 4.93 6.89
C LEU A 11 10.39 5.87 5.87
N LEU A 12 10.87 5.78 4.64
CA LEU A 12 10.34 6.53 3.53
C LEU A 12 9.19 5.69 3.04
N GLU A 13 8.00 6.02 3.52
CA GLU A 13 6.77 5.35 3.14
C GLU A 13 6.53 5.60 1.64
N ILE A 14 7.00 4.69 0.79
CA ILE A 14 6.68 4.69 -0.63
C ILE A 14 5.24 4.21 -0.73
N ARG A 15 4.30 5.15 -0.67
CA ARG A 15 2.89 4.88 -0.96
C ARG A 15 2.71 4.77 -2.48
N LEU A 16 3.19 3.66 -3.04
CA LEU A 16 2.58 3.07 -4.22
C LEU A 16 1.16 2.74 -3.80
N LEU A 17 0.26 3.66 -4.12
CA LEU A 17 -1.14 3.57 -3.82
C LEU A 17 -1.68 2.35 -4.58
N TYR A 18 -1.68 1.23 -3.86
CA TYR A 18 -2.31 -0.05 -4.15
C TYR A 18 -1.66 -0.95 -5.22
N ILE A 19 -1.22 -2.14 -4.81
CA ILE A 19 -1.73 -3.32 -5.53
C ILE A 19 -3.15 -3.48 -4.98
N LEU A 20 -4.15 -2.87 -5.63
CA LEU A 20 -5.54 -3.21 -5.35
C LEU A 20 -5.72 -4.62 -5.89
N VAL A 21 -5.45 -5.65 -5.09
CA VAL A 21 -6.15 -6.90 -5.30
C VAL A 21 -7.55 -6.63 -4.80
N ASN A 22 -8.47 -6.24 -5.69
CA ASN A 22 -9.88 -6.43 -5.42
C ASN A 22 -10.07 -7.95 -5.30
N ILE A 23 -10.04 -8.45 -4.06
CA ILE A 23 -10.62 -9.74 -3.77
C ILE A 23 -12.12 -9.47 -3.77
N ASP A 24 -12.73 -9.49 -4.95
CA ASP A 24 -14.14 -9.80 -5.01
C ASP A 24 -14.25 -11.17 -4.34
N ALA A 25 -14.96 -11.21 -3.21
CA ALA A 25 -15.29 -12.46 -2.56
C ALA A 25 -16.16 -13.25 -3.54
N CYS A 26 -15.53 -14.05 -4.40
CA CYS A 26 -16.20 -15.00 -5.26
C CYS A 26 -16.92 -15.97 -4.34
N ASP A 27 -18.24 -15.81 -4.28
CA ASP A 27 -19.17 -16.70 -3.61
C ASP A 27 -18.97 -18.12 -4.18
N HIS A 28 -18.25 -18.96 -3.45
CA HIS A 28 -17.98 -20.33 -3.86
C HIS A 28 -18.70 -21.29 -2.90
N PRO A 29 -19.71 -22.05 -3.36
CA PRO A 29 -20.68 -22.70 -2.47
C PRO A 29 -20.18 -23.97 -1.74
N HIS A 30 -18.88 -24.29 -1.73
CA HIS A 30 -18.40 -25.60 -1.23
C HIS A 30 -17.09 -25.58 -0.42
N ALA A 31 -16.92 -24.64 0.51
CA ALA A 31 -15.84 -24.73 1.51
C ALA A 31 -16.34 -25.44 2.81
N PRO A 32 -15.64 -26.47 3.33
CA PRO A 32 -16.05 -27.16 4.55
C PRO A 32 -15.82 -26.31 5.81
N PRO A 33 -16.60 -26.53 6.89
CA PRO A 33 -16.53 -25.69 8.08
C PRO A 33 -15.26 -25.99 8.87
N ARG A 34 -14.36 -25.02 8.99
CA ARG A 34 -13.34 -24.99 10.05
C ARG A 34 -13.79 -24.05 11.16
N PHE A 35 -13.77 -24.56 12.37
CA PHE A 35 -14.12 -23.89 13.61
C PHE A 35 -13.33 -22.59 13.81
N GLY A 36 -14.03 -21.50 14.13
CA GLY A 36 -13.45 -20.38 14.87
C GLY A 36 -12.97 -19.16 14.09
N ALA A 37 -13.78 -18.62 13.17
CA ALA A 37 -13.79 -17.18 12.89
C ALA A 37 -15.16 -16.81 12.31
N VAL A 38 -15.99 -16.13 13.09
CA VAL A 38 -17.13 -15.39 12.53
C VAL A 38 -16.54 -14.17 11.84
N THR A 39 -16.07 -14.32 10.60
CA THR A 39 -15.89 -13.17 9.73
C THR A 39 -17.29 -12.78 9.27
N PRO A 40 -17.86 -11.65 9.72
CA PRO A 40 -19.08 -11.16 9.11
C PRO A 40 -18.81 -10.97 7.61
N LEU A 41 -19.76 -11.38 6.78
CA LEU A 41 -19.73 -11.17 5.34
C LEU A 41 -19.62 -9.65 5.09
N PHE A 42 -18.42 -9.15 4.81
CA PHE A 42 -18.20 -7.73 4.57
C PHE A 42 -18.83 -7.37 3.22
N GLN A 43 -19.95 -6.64 3.24
CA GLN A 43 -20.48 -5.96 2.05
C GLN A 43 -19.69 -4.67 1.79
N GLY A 44 -18.37 -4.76 1.55
CA GLY A 44 -17.51 -3.59 1.45
C GLY A 44 -16.16 -3.86 0.76
N ILE A 45 -15.37 -2.81 0.57
CA ILE A 45 -14.04 -2.87 -0.05
C ILE A 45 -13.02 -3.37 0.98
N ALA A 46 -12.18 -4.33 0.58
CA ALA A 46 -11.00 -4.73 1.34
C ALA A 46 -9.73 -4.23 0.64
N VAL A 47 -8.78 -3.72 1.42
CA VAL A 47 -7.48 -3.25 0.92
C VAL A 47 -6.38 -4.01 1.64
N VAL A 48 -5.50 -4.65 0.86
CA VAL A 48 -4.25 -5.26 1.36
C VAL A 48 -3.10 -4.31 1.04
N GLY A 49 -2.42 -3.85 2.08
CA GLY A 49 -1.31 -2.91 2.00
C GLY A 49 0.02 -3.55 2.39
N PHE A 50 1.08 -3.17 1.69
CA PHE A 50 2.45 -3.50 2.04
C PHE A 50 3.23 -2.22 2.23
N ASN A 51 3.99 -2.14 3.32
CA ASN A 51 5.00 -1.10 3.46
C ASN A 51 6.17 -1.42 2.52
N ILE A 52 6.85 -0.41 2.02
CA ILE A 52 8.05 -0.58 1.19
C ILE A 52 9.20 0.13 1.88
N GLN A 53 10.33 -0.56 2.01
CA GLN A 53 11.56 -0.03 2.59
C GLN A 53 12.68 -0.04 1.57
N LEU A 54 13.45 1.04 1.54
CA LEU A 54 14.65 1.11 0.71
C LEU A 54 15.69 0.13 1.21
N SER A 55 16.17 -0.72 0.31
CA SER A 55 17.30 -1.59 0.55
C SER A 55 18.57 -0.95 0.01
N GLU A 56 19.66 -1.03 0.78
CA GLU A 56 21.00 -0.65 0.31
C GLU A 56 21.60 -1.71 -0.65
N SER A 57 21.05 -2.92 -0.65
CA SER A 57 21.39 -3.95 -1.61
C SER A 57 20.67 -3.73 -2.95
N VAL A 58 21.12 -4.44 -4.00
CA VAL A 58 20.46 -4.44 -5.31
C VAL A 58 19.18 -5.31 -5.30
N TYR A 59 18.76 -5.79 -4.12
CA TYR A 59 17.59 -6.65 -4.01
C TYR A 59 16.30 -5.83 -3.96
N SER A 60 15.39 -6.16 -4.88
CA SER A 60 14.00 -5.73 -4.90
C SER A 60 13.11 -6.96 -4.89
N THR A 61 11.91 -6.85 -4.31
CA THR A 61 10.89 -7.90 -4.42
C THR A 61 10.66 -8.25 -5.90
N PRO A 62 10.78 -9.53 -6.32
CA PRO A 62 10.78 -9.90 -7.75
C PRO A 62 9.57 -9.38 -8.54
N LEU A 63 8.38 -9.36 -7.93
CA LEU A 63 7.17 -8.80 -8.53
C LEU A 63 7.34 -7.33 -8.96
N PHE A 64 8.08 -6.53 -8.19
CA PHE A 64 8.30 -5.11 -8.50
C PHE A 64 9.09 -4.92 -9.79
N CYS A 65 9.98 -5.86 -10.14
CA CYS A 65 10.69 -5.80 -11.42
C CYS A 65 9.70 -5.87 -12.59
N SER A 66 8.78 -6.83 -12.60
CA SER A 66 7.78 -6.98 -13.66
C SER A 66 6.78 -5.82 -13.71
N VAL A 67 6.37 -5.30 -12.55
CA VAL A 67 5.40 -4.19 -12.46
C VAL A 67 6.02 -2.87 -12.94
N PHE A 68 7.30 -2.65 -12.64
CA PHE A 68 7.96 -1.36 -12.90
C PHE A 68 8.90 -1.37 -14.10
N ASP A 69 8.88 -2.43 -14.91
CA ASP A 69 9.78 -2.56 -16.06
C ASP A 69 9.55 -1.41 -17.06
N HIS A 70 8.28 -1.21 -17.43
CA HIS A 70 7.81 -0.27 -18.45
C HIS A 70 7.41 1.11 -17.91
N LEU A 71 7.94 1.54 -16.76
CA LEU A 71 7.59 2.85 -16.18
C LEU A 71 7.85 4.03 -17.11
N ASP A 72 8.90 3.97 -17.92
CA ASP A 72 9.27 5.08 -18.79
C ASP A 72 8.25 5.25 -19.95
N ASP A 73 7.54 4.19 -20.33
CA ASP A 73 6.47 4.20 -21.35
C ASP A 73 5.21 4.94 -20.87
N ILE A 74 5.05 5.09 -19.54
CA ILE A 74 3.90 5.77 -18.91
C ILE A 74 4.26 7.09 -18.23
N SER A 75 5.30 7.77 -18.74
CA SER A 75 5.79 9.03 -18.16
C SER A 75 4.80 10.20 -18.20
N SER A 76 3.72 10.09 -18.99
CA SER A 76 2.69 11.14 -19.14
C SER A 76 1.35 10.71 -18.56
N PRO A 77 0.60 11.57 -17.85
CA PRO A 77 -0.74 11.21 -17.37
C PRO A 77 -1.66 10.79 -18.51
N GLY A 78 -2.36 9.67 -18.34
CA GLY A 78 -3.30 9.12 -19.32
C GLY A 78 -2.71 8.10 -20.30
N THR A 79 -1.39 7.89 -20.30
CA THR A 79 -0.76 6.80 -21.06
C THR A 79 -0.81 5.48 -20.29
N SER A 80 -0.82 4.36 -21.01
CA SER A 80 -0.81 3.00 -20.47
C SER A 80 0.22 2.12 -21.19
N THR A 81 0.66 1.08 -20.52
CA THR A 81 1.53 0.02 -21.07
C THR A 81 1.12 -1.33 -20.46
N GLU A 82 1.70 -2.42 -20.95
CA GLU A 82 1.50 -3.76 -20.40
C GLU A 82 2.66 -4.14 -19.48
N THR A 83 2.37 -4.92 -18.44
CA THR A 83 3.41 -5.49 -17.57
C THR A 83 3.92 -6.80 -18.15
N GLY A 84 5.10 -7.23 -17.70
CA GLY A 84 5.51 -8.63 -17.86
C GLY A 84 4.64 -9.59 -17.02
N THR A 85 5.03 -10.87 -16.98
CA THR A 85 4.37 -11.86 -16.11
C THR A 85 4.47 -11.44 -14.64
N LEU A 86 3.33 -11.47 -13.95
CA LEU A 86 3.21 -11.12 -12.54
C LEU A 86 3.14 -12.39 -11.69
N ASP A 87 4.18 -12.63 -10.90
CA ASP A 87 4.22 -13.72 -9.93
C ASP A 87 4.00 -13.18 -8.51
N PHE A 88 2.85 -13.53 -7.93
CA PHE A 88 2.44 -13.11 -6.59
C PHE A 88 2.83 -14.10 -5.49
N SER A 89 3.45 -15.24 -5.82
CA SER A 89 3.77 -16.29 -4.86
C SER A 89 4.60 -15.76 -3.67
N GLY A 90 5.58 -14.89 -3.95
CA GLY A 90 6.38 -14.23 -2.91
C GLY A 90 5.56 -13.31 -1.99
N LEU A 91 4.57 -12.59 -2.53
CA LEU A 91 3.68 -11.76 -1.70
C LEU A 91 2.74 -12.61 -0.83
N VAL A 92 2.23 -13.72 -1.37
CA VAL A 92 1.40 -14.67 -0.62
C VAL A 92 2.21 -15.29 0.52
N ALA A 93 3.45 -15.71 0.25
CA ALA A 93 4.34 -16.21 1.28
C ALA A 93 4.60 -15.15 2.37
N HIS A 94 4.89 -13.90 1.98
CA HIS A 94 5.08 -12.77 2.89
C HIS A 94 3.87 -12.54 3.81
N LEU A 95 2.65 -12.55 3.27
CA LEU A 95 1.43 -12.38 4.06
C LEU A 95 1.18 -13.55 5.04
N ASN A 96 1.62 -14.76 4.70
CA ASN A 96 1.49 -15.92 5.58
C ASN A 96 2.56 -15.95 6.68
N GLU A 97 3.71 -15.31 6.45
CA GLU A 97 4.83 -15.30 7.37
C GLU A 97 4.73 -14.19 8.43
N TYR A 98 4.31 -12.99 8.01
CA TYR A 98 4.34 -11.80 8.87
C TYR A 98 2.98 -11.42 9.43
N ALA A 99 3.00 -10.74 10.59
CA ALA A 99 1.79 -10.21 11.20
C ALA A 99 1.09 -9.18 10.31
N ILE A 100 -0.24 -9.08 10.45
CA ILE A 100 -1.09 -8.17 9.68
C ILE A 100 -1.85 -7.25 10.64
N TYR A 101 -1.66 -5.94 10.50
CA TYR A 101 -2.47 -4.93 11.18
C TYR A 101 -3.81 -4.81 10.47
N GLN A 102 -4.90 -4.82 11.25
CA GLN A 102 -6.26 -4.76 10.73
C GLN A 102 -7.03 -3.60 11.34
N TYR A 103 -7.69 -2.80 10.50
CA TYR A 103 -8.59 -1.75 10.97
C TYR A 103 -9.68 -1.44 9.94
N SER A 104 -10.78 -0.86 10.40
CA SER A 104 -11.80 -0.28 9.52
C SER A 104 -11.47 1.19 9.29
N GLY A 105 -11.37 1.58 8.02
CA GLY A 105 -11.00 2.94 7.61
C GLY A 105 -11.78 3.40 6.39
N SER A 106 -11.16 4.29 5.62
CA SER A 106 -11.75 4.87 4.41
C SER A 106 -10.86 4.69 3.19
N LEU A 107 -11.38 5.04 2.01
CA LEU A 107 -10.55 5.32 0.85
C LEU A 107 -9.62 6.52 1.14
N THR A 108 -8.38 6.46 0.66
CA THR A 108 -7.42 7.57 0.79
C THR A 108 -7.53 8.57 -0.37
N THR A 109 -8.48 8.37 -1.27
CA THR A 109 -8.79 9.24 -2.43
C THR A 109 -10.26 9.64 -2.38
N PRO A 110 -10.64 10.82 -2.93
CA PRO A 110 -12.04 11.20 -3.06
C PRO A 110 -12.89 10.09 -3.73
N PRO A 111 -14.13 9.83 -3.25
CA PRO A 111 -14.87 10.59 -2.24
C PRO A 111 -14.59 10.19 -0.78
N CYS A 112 -13.47 9.50 -0.49
CA CYS A 112 -13.03 9.14 0.85
C CYS A 112 -14.04 8.24 1.61
N THR A 113 -14.77 7.38 0.89
CA THR A 113 -15.80 6.49 1.46
C THR A 113 -15.26 5.65 2.61
N GLU A 114 -15.98 5.64 3.74
CA GLU A 114 -15.67 4.82 4.91
C GLU A 114 -16.14 3.35 4.74
N GLY A 115 -15.83 2.50 5.72
CA GLY A 115 -16.21 1.08 5.70
C GLY A 115 -15.23 0.19 4.93
N VAL A 116 -14.01 0.68 4.67
CA VAL A 116 -12.95 -0.09 4.02
C VAL A 116 -12.24 -0.95 5.07
N ALA A 117 -12.16 -2.26 4.83
CA ALA A 117 -11.36 -3.17 5.65
C ALA A 117 -9.90 -3.12 5.22
N TRP A 118 -9.03 -2.55 6.05
CA TRP A 118 -7.60 -2.42 5.80
C TRP A 118 -6.82 -3.56 6.46
N TYR A 119 -5.97 -4.22 5.67
CA TYR A 119 -5.03 -5.26 6.09
C TYR A 119 -3.63 -4.83 5.69
N VAL A 120 -2.78 -4.43 6.65
CA VAL A 120 -1.45 -3.90 6.37
C VAL A 120 -0.39 -4.84 6.93
N SER A 121 0.49 -5.36 6.07
CA SER A 121 1.60 -6.20 6.52
C SER A 121 2.53 -5.40 7.45
N ALA A 122 2.89 -6.01 8.58
CA ALA A 122 3.79 -5.39 9.54
C ALA A 122 5.22 -5.29 9.02
N GLU A 123 5.64 -6.23 8.17
CA GLU A 123 6.99 -6.26 7.62
C GLU A 123 7.03 -5.59 6.23
N PRO A 124 7.97 -4.66 5.98
CA PRO A 124 8.09 -4.00 4.69
C PRO A 124 8.71 -4.89 3.61
N LEU A 125 8.31 -4.66 2.36
CA LEU A 125 8.95 -5.22 1.17
C LEU A 125 10.17 -4.37 0.79
N ALA A 126 11.24 -5.04 0.35
CA ALA A 126 12.45 -4.37 -0.10
C ALA A 126 12.28 -3.77 -1.50
N LEU A 127 12.79 -2.55 -1.67
CA LEU A 127 12.91 -1.88 -2.96
C LEU A 127 14.27 -1.20 -3.07
N ASP A 128 14.96 -1.42 -4.17
CA ASP A 128 16.25 -0.78 -4.44
C ASP A 128 16.08 0.72 -4.78
N VAL A 129 17.13 1.48 -4.50
CA VAL A 129 17.15 2.95 -4.67
C VAL A 129 16.95 3.38 -6.13
N ARG A 130 17.44 2.59 -7.11
CA ARG A 130 17.28 2.92 -8.54
C ARG A 130 15.80 2.80 -8.94
N SER A 131 15.14 1.72 -8.56
CA SER A 131 13.71 1.50 -8.82
C SER A 131 12.86 2.57 -8.14
N TYR A 132 13.13 2.89 -6.87
CA TYR A 132 12.46 3.98 -6.16
C TYR A 132 12.53 5.31 -6.92
N ASN A 133 13.72 5.70 -7.38
CA ASN A 133 13.89 6.95 -8.12
C ASN A 133 13.17 6.93 -9.49
N ARG A 134 13.07 5.78 -10.16
CA ARG A 134 12.26 5.64 -11.38
C ARG A 134 10.78 5.87 -11.09
N ILE A 135 10.25 5.17 -10.08
CA ILE A 135 8.84 5.29 -9.66
C ILE A 135 8.52 6.74 -9.27
N LYS A 136 9.38 7.37 -8.45
CA LYS A 136 9.19 8.74 -7.98
C LYS A 136 9.13 9.77 -9.11
N ARG A 137 9.90 9.60 -10.18
CA ARG A 137 9.89 10.51 -11.34
C ARG A 137 8.54 10.50 -12.06
N VAL A 138 7.91 9.33 -12.16
CA VAL A 138 6.62 9.15 -12.84
C VAL A 138 5.46 9.54 -11.92
N LEU A 139 5.38 8.96 -10.72
CA LEU A 139 4.25 9.13 -9.79
C LEU A 139 4.26 10.45 -9.01
N LYS A 140 5.45 11.07 -8.85
CA LYS A 140 5.66 12.27 -8.04
C LYS A 140 5.20 12.04 -6.58
N PHE A 141 4.33 12.91 -6.06
CA PHE A 141 3.76 12.82 -4.72
C PHE A 141 2.25 12.60 -4.84
N ASN A 142 1.77 11.49 -4.29
CA ASN A 142 0.38 11.03 -4.44
C ASN A 142 -0.20 10.47 -3.13
N SER A 143 0.37 10.82 -1.98
CA SER A 143 -0.09 10.38 -0.66
C SER A 143 -0.96 11.42 0.03
N ARG A 144 -2.08 10.98 0.61
CA ARG A 144 -2.87 11.76 1.56
C ARG A 144 -2.11 11.91 2.90
N TYR A 145 -2.27 13.04 3.57
CA TYR A 145 -1.73 13.25 4.93
C TYR A 145 -2.39 12.30 5.94
N THR A 146 -1.71 11.98 7.03
CA THR A 146 -2.25 11.13 8.10
C THR A 146 -3.47 11.77 8.76
N GLN A 147 -4.50 10.99 9.05
CA GLN A 147 -5.73 11.48 9.66
C GLN A 147 -5.67 11.36 11.20
N ASN A 148 -6.73 11.81 11.87
CA ASN A 148 -6.87 11.67 13.32
C ASN A 148 -6.94 10.20 13.74
N ALA A 149 -6.89 9.95 15.05
CA ALA A 149 -7.22 8.63 15.59
C ALA A 149 -8.65 8.23 15.19
N LEU A 150 -8.85 6.93 14.97
CA LEU A 150 -10.14 6.38 14.54
C LEU A 150 -11.26 6.75 15.52
N GLY A 151 -12.43 7.11 14.97
CA GLY A 151 -13.61 7.52 15.73
C GLY A 151 -13.53 8.92 16.36
N ARG A 152 -12.49 9.71 16.03
CA ARG A 152 -12.38 11.13 16.43
C ARG A 152 -12.75 12.04 15.26
N ASP A 153 -13.09 13.28 15.58
CA ASP A 153 -13.44 14.30 14.60
C ASP A 153 -12.34 14.50 13.57
N ASN A 154 -12.73 14.91 12.35
CA ASN A 154 -11.78 15.16 11.29
C ASN A 154 -10.81 16.28 11.69
N LEU A 155 -9.51 16.13 11.39
CA LEU A 155 -8.50 17.14 11.76
C LEU A 155 -8.81 18.53 11.17
N LEU A 156 -9.43 18.58 9.99
CA LEU A 156 -9.84 19.84 9.38
C LEU A 156 -11.04 20.47 10.08
N GLU A 157 -11.97 19.67 10.62
CA GLU A 157 -13.09 20.18 11.43
C GLU A 157 -12.58 20.75 12.75
N ILE A 158 -11.63 20.06 13.40
CA ILE A 158 -10.96 20.55 14.62
C ILE A 158 -10.25 21.87 14.33
N ALA A 159 -9.47 21.93 13.24
CA ALA A 159 -8.75 23.15 12.87
C ALA A 159 -9.73 24.30 12.55
N ALA A 160 -10.83 24.03 11.86
CA ALA A 160 -11.86 25.02 11.55
C ALA A 160 -12.50 25.60 12.82
N ALA A 161 -12.77 24.75 13.83
CA ALA A 161 -13.33 25.20 15.10
C ALA A 161 -12.37 26.09 15.91
N MET A 162 -11.05 25.93 15.76
CA MET A 162 -10.03 26.75 16.46
C MET A 162 -9.80 28.13 15.84
N LEU A 163 -10.27 28.36 14.60
CA LEU A 163 -10.10 29.63 13.89
C LEU A 163 -11.27 30.61 14.12
N ASN A 164 -12.33 30.17 14.79
CA ASN A 164 -13.50 30.97 15.16
C ASN A 164 -13.49 31.31 16.66
#